data_AF-T0TU48-F1
#
_entry.id   AF-T0TU48-F1
#
_cell.length_a   1.000
_cell.length_b   1.000
_cell.length_c   1.000
_cell.angle_alpha   90.00
_cell.angle_beta   90.00
_cell.angle_gamma   90.00
#
_symmetry.space_group_name_H-M   'P 1'
#
loop_
_entity.id
_entity.type
_entity.pdbx_description
1 polymer ?
#
loop_
_entity_poly.entity_id
_entity_poly.type
_entity_poly.pdbx_seq_one_letter_code
_entity_poly.pdbx_strand_id
1 'polypeptide(L)'
;MAFLSVSDGINKLDVTLFPETYFYHKDKLKEGGLFYLEGRTQERDGRIQLVLANMEEASTERFWILLENHEKDLEISKILAKYPGNIPVIIRYQESKETIASQRFRVSDEVELQKELAQYTLKTVIR
;
A
#
# COMPACT_ATOMS: atom_id res chain seq x y z
N MET A 1 23.99 3.31 9.44
CA MET A 1 23.07 3.16 10.59
C MET A 1 22.24 4.43 10.66
N ALA A 2 20.97 4.33 11.03
CA ALA A 2 20.08 5.47 11.22
C ALA A 2 19.19 5.27 12.44
N PHE A 3 18.72 6.38 13.00
CA PHE A 3 17.78 6.43 14.12
C PHE A 3 16.57 7.25 13.69
N LEU A 4 15.38 6.68 13.76
CA LEU A 4 14.13 7.35 13.44
C LEU A 4 13.33 7.57 14.71
N SER A 5 12.61 8.69 14.76
CA SER A 5 11.54 8.89 15.74
C SER A 5 10.23 8.85 14.97
N VAL A 6 9.40 7.84 15.26
CA VAL A 6 8.11 7.63 14.57
C VAL A 6 6.97 7.86 15.55
N SER A 7 5.79 8.21 15.04
CA SER A 7 4.60 8.42 15.85
C SER A 7 3.37 7.83 15.19
N ASP A 8 2.52 7.20 15.99
CA ASP A 8 1.18 6.74 15.59
C ASP A 8 0.10 7.82 15.80
N GLY A 9 0.51 9.04 16.17
CA GLY A 9 -0.37 10.16 16.52
C GLY A 9 -0.68 10.28 18.01
N ILE A 10 -0.43 9.25 18.81
CA ILE A 10 -0.63 9.26 20.27
C ILE A 10 0.72 9.15 20.98
N ASN A 11 1.52 8.18 20.58
CA ASN A 11 2.80 7.84 21.16
C ASN A 11 3.94 8.11 20.17
N LYS A 12 5.16 8.22 20.71
CA LYS A 12 6.39 8.23 19.93
C LYS A 12 7.18 6.97 20.22
N LEU A 13 7.84 6.45 19.19
CA LEU A 13 8.66 5.24 19.26
C LEU A 13 10.01 5.52 18.59
N ASP A 14 11.10 5.14 19.26
CA ASP A 14 12.43 5.22 18.69
C ASP A 14 12.72 3.94 17.91
N VAL A 15 13.14 4.09 16.65
CA VAL A 15 13.43 2.98 15.74
C VAL A 15 14.89 3.02 15.31
N THR A 16 15.60 1.92 15.47
CA THR A 16 17.00 1.78 15.08
C THR A 16 17.13 0.95 13.81
N LEU A 17 17.83 1.49 12.82
CA LEU A 17 18.16 0.82 11.57
C LEU A 17 19.66 0.51 11.56
N PHE A 18 20.01 -0.76 11.66
CA PHE A 18 21.38 -1.21 11.48
C PHE A 18 21.88 -0.92 10.05
N PRO A 19 23.21 -0.85 9.83
CA PRO A 19 23.78 -0.47 8.54
C PRO A 19 23.23 -1.24 7.34
N GLU A 20 23.00 -2.54 7.48
CA GLU A 20 22.45 -3.39 6.42
C GLU A 20 21.01 -2.99 6.06
N THR A 21 20.10 -2.98 7.04
CA THR A 21 18.70 -2.55 6.84
C THR A 21 18.63 -1.13 6.28
N TYR A 22 19.46 -0.23 6.81
CA TYR A 22 19.54 1.15 6.30
C TYR A 22 19.92 1.19 4.82
N PHE A 23 20.91 0.40 4.38
CA PHE A 23 21.34 0.39 2.99
C PHE A 23 20.22 -0.01 2.02
N TYR A 24 19.39 -1.00 2.39
CA TYR A 24 18.26 -1.44 1.57
C TYR A 24 17.08 -0.46 1.53
N HIS A 25 16.90 0.33 2.58
CA HIS A 25 15.72 1.18 2.72
C HIS A 25 16.00 2.69 2.60
N LYS A 26 17.27 3.10 2.48
CA LYS A 26 17.68 4.52 2.43
C LYS A 26 16.88 5.35 1.42
N ASP A 27 16.58 4.78 0.25
CA ASP A 27 15.91 5.50 -0.85
C ASP A 27 14.40 5.66 -0.59
N LYS A 28 13.84 4.88 0.33
CA LYS A 28 12.43 4.93 0.75
C LYS A 28 12.21 5.78 2.00
N LEU A 29 13.26 6.09 2.75
CA LEU A 29 13.17 6.89 3.97
C LEU A 29 12.91 8.35 3.62
N LYS A 30 11.71 8.83 3.95
CA LYS A 30 11.32 10.24 3.84
C LYS A 30 10.63 10.70 5.12
N GLU A 31 10.96 11.91 5.56
CA GLU A 31 10.26 12.53 6.67
C GLU A 31 8.79 12.76 6.31
N GLY A 32 7.90 12.56 7.28
CA GLY A 32 6.46 12.70 7.09
C GLY A 32 5.78 11.58 6.28
N GLY A 33 6.52 10.57 5.80
CA GLY A 33 5.92 9.41 5.16
C GLY A 33 5.20 8.50 6.15
N LEU A 34 4.13 7.86 5.69
CA LEU A 34 3.44 6.81 6.42
C LEU A 34 4.05 5.45 6.03
N PHE A 35 4.39 4.65 7.04
CA PHE A 35 5.06 3.37 6.83
C PHE A 35 4.49 2.31 7.77
N TYR A 36 4.39 1.09 7.25
CA TYR A 36 4.28 -0.11 8.07
C TYR A 36 5.70 -0.55 8.43
N LEU A 37 5.97 -0.64 9.72
CA LEU A 37 7.27 -1.04 10.25
C LEU A 37 7.16 -2.40 10.93
N GLU A 38 8.05 -3.30 10.56
CA GLU A 38 8.16 -4.62 11.18
C GLU A 38 9.55 -4.78 11.79
N GLY A 39 9.62 -5.32 13.00
CA GLY A 39 10.88 -5.43 13.71
C GLY A 39 10.77 -6.09 15.07
N ARG A 40 11.92 -6.17 15.76
CA ARG A 40 12.00 -6.69 17.12
C ARG A 40 11.94 -5.53 18.11
N THR A 41 11.03 -5.60 19.06
CA THR A 41 10.98 -4.66 20.17
C THR A 41 12.04 -5.03 21.21
N GLN A 42 12.68 -4.02 21.78
CA GLN A 42 13.60 -4.13 22.90
C GLN A 42 13.22 -3.10 23.95
N GLU A 43 13.27 -3.49 25.21
CA GLU A 43 13.04 -2.58 26.32
C GLU A 43 14.39 -2.21 26.94
N ARG A 44 14.63 -0.90 27.08
CA ARG A 44 15.82 -0.38 27.76
C ARG A 44 15.42 0.84 28.56
N ASP A 45 15.77 0.83 29.85
CA ASP A 45 15.47 1.93 30.79
C ASP A 45 13.99 2.34 30.81
N GLY A 46 13.08 1.35 30.68
CA GLY A 46 11.62 1.56 30.66
C GLY A 46 11.08 2.17 29.36
N ARG A 47 11.89 2.26 28.31
CA ARG A 47 11.47 2.70 26.97
C ARG A 47 11.52 1.54 25.99
N ILE A 48 10.45 1.40 25.20
CA ILE A 48 10.39 0.47 24.09
C ILE A 48 11.10 1.11 22.90
N GLN A 49 12.02 0.37 22.29
CA GLN A 49 12.69 0.70 21.04
C GLN A 49 12.42 -0.41 20.03
N LEU A 50 12.30 -0.06 18.75
CA LEU A 50 12.13 -1.02 17.67
C LEU A 50 13.43 -1.15 16.88
N VAL A 51 13.95 -2.37 16.75
CA VAL A 51 14.98 -2.66 15.75
C VAL A 51 14.28 -3.07 14.46
N LEU A 52 14.41 -2.24 13.43
CA LEU A 52 13.73 -2.44 12.16
C LEU A 52 14.27 -3.68 11.43
N ALA A 53 13.36 -4.58 11.05
CA ALA A 53 13.66 -5.70 10.16
C ALA A 53 13.20 -5.40 8.73
N ASN A 54 12.01 -4.85 8.57
CA ASN A 54 11.44 -4.51 7.27
C ASN A 54 10.56 -3.25 7.36
N MET A 55 10.42 -2.54 6.24
CA MET A 55 9.47 -1.44 6.10
C MET A 55 8.79 -1.42 4.74
N GLU A 56 7.50 -1.16 4.75
CA GLU A 56 6.68 -0.94 3.55
C GLU A 56 6.06 0.45 3.64
N GLU A 57 6.13 1.22 2.56
CA GLU A 57 5.43 2.50 2.49
C GLU A 57 3.93 2.25 2.51
N ALA A 58 3.24 2.86 3.47
CA ALA A 58 1.81 2.79 3.56
C ALA A 58 1.24 3.74 2.50
N SER A 59 0.96 3.21 1.31
CA SER A 59 0.17 3.92 0.31
C SER A 59 -1.21 4.20 0.91
N THR A 60 -1.53 5.48 1.09
CA THR A 60 -2.88 5.91 1.42
C THR A 60 -3.81 5.76 0.23
N GLU A 61 -3.25 5.85 -0.97
CA GLU A 61 -3.95 5.72 -2.24
C GLU A 61 -4.36 4.27 -2.49
N ARG A 62 -5.62 4.09 -2.85
CA ARG A 62 -6.25 2.85 -3.27
C ARG A 62 -6.98 3.09 -4.58
N PHE A 63 -6.87 2.13 -5.49
CA PHE A 63 -7.56 2.18 -6.78
C PHE A 63 -8.93 1.50 -6.64
N TRP A 64 -10.00 2.30 -6.59
CA TRP A 64 -11.38 1.83 -6.48
C TRP A 64 -11.98 1.60 -7.86
N ILE A 65 -12.56 0.42 -8.04
CA ILE A 65 -13.27 0.02 -9.25
C ILE A 65 -14.70 -0.32 -8.87
N LEU A 66 -15.66 0.33 -9.51
CA LEU A 66 -17.07 -0.02 -9.42
C LEU A 66 -17.48 -0.84 -10.65
N LEU A 67 -17.96 -2.05 -10.42
CA LEU A 67 -18.46 -2.98 -11.43
C LEU A 67 -19.97 -3.20 -11.25
N GLU A 68 -20.67 -3.50 -12.34
CA GLU A 68 -22.07 -3.94 -12.27
C GLU A 68 -22.16 -5.33 -11.61
N ASN A 69 -21.45 -6.30 -12.20
CA ASN A 69 -21.48 -7.71 -11.84
C ASN A 69 -20.11 -8.38 -12.13
N HIS A 70 -20.04 -9.70 -11.95
CA HIS A 70 -18.83 -10.51 -12.14
C HIS A 70 -18.53 -10.92 -13.60
N GLU A 71 -19.33 -10.51 -14.58
CA GLU A 71 -19.22 -11.03 -15.95
C GLU A 71 -17.92 -10.60 -16.65
N LYS A 72 -17.33 -9.48 -16.23
CA LYS A 72 -16.13 -8.89 -16.85
C LYS A 72 -14.86 -9.07 -16.02
N ASP A 73 -14.92 -9.84 -14.92
CA ASP A 73 -13.79 -10.04 -14.00
C ASP A 73 -12.53 -10.52 -14.72
N LEU A 74 -12.70 -11.42 -15.70
CA LEU A 74 -11.59 -12.03 -16.42
C LEU A 74 -10.88 -11.02 -17.33
N GLU A 75 -11.62 -10.15 -18.02
CA GLU A 75 -11.04 -9.11 -18.88
C GLU A 75 -10.38 -8.00 -18.04
N ILE A 76 -11.03 -7.59 -16.96
CA ILE A 76 -10.46 -6.62 -16.01
C ILE A 76 -9.16 -7.16 -15.40
N SER A 77 -9.13 -8.43 -15.02
CA SER A 77 -7.90 -9.04 -14.48
C SER A 77 -6.73 -9.01 -15.46
N LYS A 78 -6.98 -9.20 -16.76
CA LYS A 78 -5.96 -9.10 -17.81
C LYS A 78 -5.46 -7.67 -17.95
N ILE A 79 -6.35 -6.67 -17.90
CA ILE A 79 -6.00 -5.26 -17.98
C ILE A 79 -5.14 -4.88 -16.75
N LEU A 80 -5.58 -5.22 -15.54
CA LEU A 80 -4.82 -4.96 -14.30
C LEU A 80 -3.44 -5.62 -14.32
N ALA A 81 -3.31 -6.81 -14.93
CA ALA A 81 -2.03 -7.51 -15.04
C ALA A 81 -1.02 -6.82 -15.98
N LYS A 82 -1.48 -6.00 -16.94
CA LYS A 82 -0.59 -5.24 -17.84
C LYS A 82 0.07 -4.04 -17.16
N TYR A 83 -0.58 -3.50 -16.12
CA TYR A 83 -0.17 -2.26 -15.46
C TYR A 83 0.19 -2.52 -13.98
N PRO A 84 1.26 -3.28 -13.69
CA PRO A 84 1.68 -3.54 -12.32
C PRO A 84 2.22 -2.26 -11.66
N GLY A 85 1.85 -2.04 -10.40
CA GLY A 85 2.37 -0.91 -9.62
C GLY A 85 2.22 -1.13 -8.12
N ASN A 86 2.18 -0.04 -7.36
CA ASN A 86 2.18 -0.09 -5.89
C ASN A 86 0.80 0.19 -5.26
N ILE A 87 -0.19 0.64 -6.04
CA ILE A 87 -1.51 1.04 -5.53
C ILE A 87 -2.41 -0.20 -5.41
N PRO A 88 -2.88 -0.56 -4.21
CA PRO A 88 -3.79 -1.69 -4.03
C PRO A 88 -5.15 -1.43 -4.70
N VAL A 89 -5.71 -2.48 -5.32
CA VAL A 89 -6.99 -2.41 -6.03
C VAL A 89 -8.14 -2.88 -5.14
N ILE A 90 -9.20 -2.07 -5.04
CA ILE A 90 -10.45 -2.40 -4.34
C ILE A 90 -11.58 -2.45 -5.37
N ILE A 91 -12.28 -3.58 -5.44
CA ILE A 91 -13.38 -3.79 -6.36
C ILE A 91 -14.68 -3.80 -5.59
N ARG A 92 -15.66 -3.03 -6.05
CA ARG A 92 -17.02 -3.02 -5.51
C ARG A 92 -18.00 -3.41 -6.59
N TYR A 93 -18.88 -4.36 -6.29
CA TYR A 93 -19.94 -4.79 -7.19
C TYR A 93 -21.25 -4.12 -6.81
N GLN A 94 -21.95 -3.56 -7.80
CA GLN A 94 -23.18 -2.80 -7.56
C GLN A 94 -24.37 -3.71 -7.25
N GLU A 95 -24.53 -4.82 -7.97
CA GLU A 95 -25.64 -5.76 -7.78
C GLU A 95 -25.57 -6.49 -6.43
N SER A 96 -24.40 -7.09 -6.11
CA SER A 96 -24.22 -7.82 -4.86
C SER A 96 -23.90 -6.91 -3.65
N LYS A 97 -23.56 -5.63 -3.89
CA LYS A 97 -23.03 -4.68 -2.90
C LYS A 97 -21.76 -5.16 -2.19
N GLU A 98 -21.09 -6.16 -2.75
CA GLU A 98 -19.86 -6.72 -2.20
C GLU A 98 -18.67 -5.79 -2.47
N THR A 99 -17.74 -5.73 -1.52
CA THR A 99 -16.47 -5.00 -1.67
C THR A 99 -15.32 -5.95 -1.38
N ILE A 100 -14.47 -6.17 -2.38
CA ILE A 100 -13.35 -7.10 -2.33
C ILE A 100 -12.05 -6.32 -2.50
N ALA A 101 -11.11 -6.51 -1.59
CA ALA A 101 -9.75 -6.04 -1.77
C ALA A 101 -8.96 -7.08 -2.57
N SER A 102 -8.40 -6.68 -3.70
CA SER A 102 -7.55 -7.57 -4.48
C SER A 102 -6.23 -7.81 -3.74
N GLN A 103 -5.96 -9.07 -3.39
CA GLN A 103 -4.69 -9.45 -2.79
C GLN A 103 -3.57 -9.62 -3.82
N ARG A 104 -3.94 -9.83 -5.09
CA ARG A 104 -3.00 -10.18 -6.17
C ARG A 104 -2.59 -8.99 -7.03
N PHE A 105 -3.48 -8.02 -7.21
CA PHE A 105 -3.27 -6.93 -8.15
C PHE A 105 -2.97 -5.62 -7.40
N ARG A 106 -1.85 -5.01 -7.78
CA ARG A 106 -1.49 -3.64 -7.46
C ARG A 106 -1.17 -2.94 -8.76
N VAL A 107 -1.64 -1.70 -8.93
CA VAL A 107 -1.56 -0.96 -10.20
C VAL A 107 -0.78 0.34 -10.07
N SER A 108 -0.30 0.87 -11.20
CA SER A 108 0.24 2.22 -11.30
C SER A 108 -0.88 3.25 -11.52
N ASP A 109 -0.64 4.51 -11.16
CA ASP A 109 -1.53 5.63 -11.50
C ASP A 109 -1.29 6.07 -12.96
N GLU A 110 -1.69 5.21 -13.90
CA GLU A 110 -1.62 5.49 -15.33
C GLU A 110 -2.99 5.87 -15.89
N VAL A 111 -3.03 6.98 -16.61
CA VAL A 111 -4.26 7.48 -17.27
C VAL A 111 -4.76 6.47 -18.32
N GLU A 112 -3.87 5.69 -18.93
CA GLU A 112 -4.22 4.65 -19.90
C GLU A 112 -4.99 3.49 -19.26
N LEU A 113 -4.59 3.07 -18.05
CA LEU A 113 -5.31 2.04 -17.29
C LEU A 113 -6.76 2.46 -17.03
N GLN A 114 -6.98 3.70 -16.62
CA GLN A 114 -8.33 4.22 -16.38
C GLN A 114 -9.17 4.25 -17.66
N LYS A 115 -8.55 4.55 -18.81
CA LYS A 115 -9.22 4.55 -20.12
C LYS A 115 -9.60 3.14 -20.59
N GLU A 116 -8.70 2.17 -20.47
CA GLU A 116 -9.02 0.77 -20.80
C GLU A 116 -10.14 0.23 -19.90
N LEU A 117 -10.09 0.55 -18.60
CA LEU A 117 -11.11 0.12 -17.64
C LEU A 117 -12.44 0.84 -17.82
N ALA A 118 -12.48 2.07 -18.32
CA ALA A 118 -13.74 2.82 -18.52
C ALA A 118 -14.72 2.12 -19.47
N GLN A 119 -14.25 1.19 -20.31
CA GLN A 119 -15.10 0.40 -21.20
C GLN A 119 -15.86 -0.72 -20.48
N TYR A 120 -15.40 -1.13 -19.30
CA TYR A 120 -15.92 -2.29 -18.56
C TYR A 120 -16.39 -1.94 -17.14
N THR A 121 -16.04 -0.75 -16.65
CA THR A 121 -16.29 -0.31 -15.28
C THR A 121 -17.26 0.86 -15.29
N LEU A 122 -18.10 0.95 -14.26
CA LEU A 122 -19.02 2.08 -14.09
C LEU A 122 -18.29 3.34 -13.63
N LYS A 123 -17.31 3.15 -12.75
CA LYS A 123 -16.55 4.25 -12.13
C LYS A 123 -15.22 3.74 -11.61
N THR A 124 -14.16 4.50 -11.85
CA THR A 124 -12.85 4.30 -11.23
C THR A 124 -12.48 5.54 -10.42
N VAL A 125 -11.88 5.35 -9.24
CA VAL A 125 -11.45 6.46 -8.36
C VAL A 125 -10.17 6.07 -7.63
N ILE A 126 -9.19 6.96 -7.61
CA ILE A 126 -8.01 6.84 -6.76
C ILE A 126 -8.21 7.72 -5.53
N ARG A 127 -8.11 7.14 -4.32
CA ARG A 127 -8.25 7.86 -3.04
C ARG A 127 -7.42 7.25 -1.93
#